data_AF-A0A5J4PJ32-F1
#
_entry.id   AF-A0A5J4PJ32-F1
#
_cell.length_a   1.000
_cell.length_b   1.000
_cell.length_c   1.000
_cell.angle_alpha   90.00
_cell.angle_beta   90.00
_cell.angle_gamma   90.00
#
_symmetry.space_group_name_H-M   'P 1'
#
loop_
_entity.id
_entity.type
_entity.pdbx_description
1 polymer ?
#
loop_
_entity_poly.entity_id
_entity_poly.type
_entity_poly.pdbx_seq_one_letter_code
_entity_poly.pdbx_strand_id
1 'polypeptide(L)' 'MNTLFDKIWDSHVVTKVEDGPTQLYIDRLYCHEVTSPQAFAGMRERGITCFRPEKIYCMPDHNTPTHDQD' A
#
# COMPACT_ATOMS: atom_id res chain seq x y z
N MET A 1 30.47 0.28 3.73
CA MET A 1 30.02 0.83 2.44
C MET A 1 28.52 0.58 2.37
N ASN A 2 27.68 1.61 2.31
CA ASN A 2 26.22 1.42 2.25
C ASN A 2 25.79 1.24 0.80
N THR A 3 25.01 0.19 0.55
CA THR A 3 24.40 -0.07 -0.75
C THR A 3 23.32 0.99 -1.05
N LEU A 4 22.85 1.05 -2.30
CA LEU A 4 21.69 1.90 -2.63
C LEU A 4 20.44 1.48 -1.85
N PHE A 5 20.26 0.17 -1.66
CA PHE A 5 19.15 -0.37 -0.86
C PHE A 5 19.20 0.16 0.57
N ASP A 6 20.36 0.09 1.23
CA ASP A 6 20.51 0.58 2.62
C ASP A 6 20.16 2.07 2.72
N LYS A 7 20.61 2.88 1.75
CA LYS A 7 20.32 4.31 1.72
C LYS A 7 18.83 4.60 1.59
N ILE A 8 18.12 3.87 0.73
CA ILE A 8 16.66 4.00 0.58
C ILE A 8 15.96 3.51 1.84
N TRP A 9 16.34 2.34 2.36
CA TRP A 9 15.74 1.80 3.57
C TRP A 9 15.87 2.77 4.75
N ASP A 10 17.10 3.24 5.02
CA ASP A 10 17.41 4.17 6.10
C ASP A 10 16.64 5.48 5.97
N SER A 11 16.38 5.98 4.75
CA SER A 11 15.61 7.21 4.55
C SER A 11 14.11 7.06 4.84
N HIS A 12 13.61 5.83 4.96
CA HIS A 12 12.19 5.53 5.19
C HIS A 12 11.92 5.02 6.62
N VAL A 13 12.95 4.82 7.45
CA VAL A 13 12.78 4.42 8.85
C VAL A 13 12.13 5.55 9.65
N VAL A 14 10.96 5.27 10.23
CA VAL A 14 10.29 6.17 11.18
C VAL A 14 10.78 5.91 12.59
N THR A 15 10.85 4.63 12.97
CA THR A 15 11.27 4.19 14.30
C THR A 15 11.80 2.75 14.23
N LYS A 16 12.78 2.43 15.06
CA LYS A 16 13.21 1.05 15.31
C LYS A 16 12.57 0.61 16.61
N VAL A 17 11.69 -0.39 16.56
CA VAL A 17 11.03 -0.92 17.76
C VAL A 17 12.06 -1.77 18.51
N GLU A 18 12.25 -1.50 19.80
CA GLU A 18 13.11 -2.34 20.66
C GLU A 18 12.59 -3.78 20.65
N ASP A 19 13.49 -4.75 20.40
CA ASP A 19 13.18 -6.17 20.20
C ASP A 19 12.10 -6.45 19.13
N GLY A 20 11.88 -5.51 18.21
CA GLY A 20 10.81 -5.56 17.22
C GLY A 20 11.25 -5.18 15.81
N PRO A 21 10.30 -5.12 14.86
CA PRO A 21 10.60 -4.75 13.49
C PRO A 21 10.96 -3.26 13.37
N THR A 22 11.63 -2.92 12.28
CA THR A 22 11.76 -1.52 11.88
C THR A 22 10.44 -1.03 11.30
N GLN A 23 9.92 0.09 11.82
CA GLN A 23 8.76 0.75 11.26
C GLN A 23 9.20 1.61 10.08
N LEU A 24 8.64 1.32 8.91
CA LEU A 24 8.85 2.08 7.69
C LEU A 24 7.67 2.99 7.40
N TYR A 25 7.97 4.17 6.89
CA TYR A 25 6.98 5.03 6.26
C TYR A 25 6.65 4.49 4.85
N ILE A 26 5.36 4.49 4.49
CA ILE A 26 4.89 4.06 3.18
C ILE A 26 4.54 5.30 2.34
N ASP A 27 5.35 5.60 1.33
CA ASP A 27 5.21 6.82 0.51
C ASP A 27 4.13 6.76 -0.55
N ARG A 28 3.81 5.55 -1.02
CA ARG A 28 2.80 5.26 -2.03
C ARG A 28 2.18 3.90 -1.77
N LEU A 29 0.87 3.80 -1.99
CA LEU A 29 0.14 2.54 -2.00
C LEU A 29 -0.48 2.36 -3.38
N TYR A 30 -0.27 1.19 -3.97
CA TYR A 30 -0.90 0.81 -5.24
C TYR A 30 -1.94 -0.27 -4.97
N CYS A 31 -3.11 -0.07 -5.55
CA CYS A 31 -4.28 -0.91 -5.37
C CYS A 31 -4.79 -1.39 -6.72
N HIS A 32 -5.37 -2.58 -6.73
CA HIS A 32 -6.05 -3.17 -7.87
C HIS A 32 -7.34 -3.87 -7.42
N GLU A 33 -8.25 -4.08 -8.35
CA GLU A 33 -9.63 -4.50 -8.13
C GLU A 33 -9.81 -5.94 -7.62
N VAL A 34 -8.75 -6.75 -7.61
CA VAL A 34 -8.82 -8.16 -7.16
C VAL A 34 -8.64 -8.29 -5.64
N THR A 35 -7.67 -7.57 -5.06
CA THR A 35 -7.27 -7.74 -3.64
C THR A 35 -7.64 -6.56 -2.76
N SER A 36 -7.78 -5.37 -3.35
CA SER A 36 -8.07 -4.17 -2.58
C SER A 36 -9.50 -4.13 -2.02
N PRO A 37 -10.54 -4.71 -2.68
CA PRO A 37 -11.89 -4.74 -2.09
C PRO A 37 -11.95 -5.36 -0.69
N GLN A 38 -11.19 -6.43 -0.46
CA GLN A 38 -11.12 -7.14 0.83
C GLN A 38 -10.44 -6.27 1.89
N ALA A 39 -9.34 -5.59 1.55
CA ALA A 39 -8.68 -4.65 2.45
C ALA A 39 -9.61 -3.48 2.83
N PHE A 40 -10.31 -2.89 1.86
CA PHE A 40 -11.28 -1.82 2.13
C PHE A 40 -12.50 -2.30 2.93
N ALA A 41 -12.94 -3.55 2.77
CA ALA A 41 -13.98 -4.14 3.59
C ALA A 41 -13.55 -4.22 5.07
N GLY A 42 -12.36 -4.73 5.34
CA GLY A 42 -11.81 -4.76 6.70
C GLY A 42 -11.62 -3.38 7.33
N MET A 43 -11.28 -2.36 6.52
CA MET A 43 -11.23 -0.96 6.99
C MET A 43 -12.61 -0.43 7.39
N ARG A 44 -13.64 -0.70 6.57
CA ARG A 44 -15.03 -0.30 6.88
C ARG A 44 -15.54 -0.97 8.15
N GLU A 45 -15.28 -2.26 8.33
CA GLU A 45 -15.64 -3.00 9.54
C GLU A 45 -15.01 -2.39 10.81
N ARG A 46 -13.76 -1.95 10.70
CA ARG A 46 -13.04 -1.28 11.80
C ARG A 46 -13.43 0.19 11.99
N GLY A 47 -14.28 0.75 11.13
CA GLY A 47 -14.68 2.16 11.17
C GLY A 47 -13.54 3.15 10.87
N ILE A 48 -12.52 2.73 10.12
CA ILE A 48 -11.36 3.58 9.79
C ILE A 48 -11.33 3.97 8.31
N THR A 49 -10.74 5.14 8.03
CA THR A 49 -10.54 5.64 6.67
C THR A 49 -9.09 5.51 6.23
N CYS A 50 -8.84 5.65 4.92
CA CYS A 50 -7.47 5.77 4.42
C CYS A 50 -6.79 7.00 5.02
N PHE A 51 -5.55 6.81 5.48
CA PHE A 51 -4.81 7.86 6.17
C PHE A 51 -4.35 8.99 5.23
N ARG A 52 -3.89 8.64 4.01
CA ARG A 52 -3.37 9.58 2.99
C ARG A 52 -3.88 9.20 1.59
N PRO A 53 -5.17 9.46 1.28
CA PRO A 53 -5.76 9.06 0.00
C PRO A 53 -5.02 9.64 -1.22
N GLU A 54 -4.39 10.80 -1.10
CA GLU A 54 -3.59 11.43 -2.15
C GLU A 54 -2.29 10.69 -2.50
N LYS A 55 -1.90 9.70 -1.69
CA LYS A 55 -0.74 8.81 -1.91
C LYS A 55 -1.15 7.42 -2.39
N ILE A 56 -2.46 7.18 -2.54
CA ILE A 56 -3.01 5.89 -2.96
C ILE A 56 -3.43 5.98 -4.42
N TYR A 57 -2.95 5.06 -5.25
CA TYR A 57 -3.32 4.94 -6.65
C TYR A 57 -4.02 3.60 -6.87
N CYS A 58 -5.26 3.66 -7.35
CA CYS A 58 -6.04 2.47 -7.68
C CYS A 58 -6.13 2.32 -9.20
N MET A 59 -5.74 1.18 -9.72
CA MET A 59 -5.84 0.87 -11.14
C MET A 59 -6.63 -0.44 -11.32
N PRO A 60 -7.81 -0.42 -11.94
CA PRO A 60 -8.54 -1.63 -12.29
C PRO A 60 -8.03 -2.18 -13.63
N ASP A 61 -7.19 -3.22 -13.61
CA ASP A 61 -6.49 -3.70 -14.81
C ASP A 61 -6.60 -5.21 -15.08
N HIS A 62 -7.00 -6.04 -14.10
CA HIS A 62 -7.04 -7.49 -14.30
C HIS A 62 -8.40 -7.98 -14.85
N ASN A 63 -9.50 -7.39 -14.39
CA ASN A 63 -10.88 -7.83 -14.61
C ASN A 63 -11.76 -6.75 -15.24
N THR A 64 -11.15 -5.74 -15.87
CA THR A 64 -11.90 -4.74 -16.64
C THR A 64 -12.36 -5.40 -17.94
N PRO A 65 -13.68 -5.66 -18.13
CA PRO A 65 -14.15 -6.38 -19.29
C PRO A 65 -13.89 -5.58 -20.55
N THR A 66 -13.46 -6.27 -21.62
CA THR A 66 -13.49 -5.69 -22.97
C THR A 66 -14.95 -5.49 -23.38
N HIS A 67 -15.25 -4.42 -24.12
CA HIS A 67 -16.58 -4.23 -24.71
C HIS A 67 -16.90 -5.37 -25.70
N ASP A 68 -18.19 -5.68 -25.85
CA ASP A 68 -18.72 -6.59 -26.87
C ASP A 68 -18.12 -8.02 -26.83
N GLN A 69 -18.01 -8.61 -25.64
CA GLN A 69 -17.55 -9.99 -25.42
C GLN A 69 -18.70 -11.03 -25.42
N ASP A 70 -19.84 -10.69 -26.00
CA ASP A 70 -21.01 -11.58 -26.15
C ASP A 70 -20.77 -12.68 -27.21
#